data_AF-A0A5N7ZJN5-F1
#
_entry.id   AF-A0A5N7ZJN5-F1
#
_cell.length_a   1.000
_cell.length_b   1.000
_cell.length_c   1.000
_cell.angle_alpha   90.00
_cell.angle_beta   90.00
_cell.angle_gamma   90.00
#
_symmetry.space_group_name_H-M   'P 1'
#
loop_
_entity.id
_entity.type
_entity.pdbx_description
1 polymer ?
#
loop_
_entity_poly.entity_id
_entity_poly.type
_entity_poly.pdbx_seq_one_letter_code
_entity_poly.pdbx_strand_id
1 'polypeptide(L)'
;MSVKKHIPNVITLLNLSAGIFALIHAFNGNYNEAFSCVCVGIFFDFWDGFFARLLKVQSPLGVQLDSLADMVTSGVVPGVVMYKMLADIQENQPDYNLT
;
A
#
# COMPACT_ATOMS: atom_id res chain seq x y z
N MET A 1 -23.90 -20.35 -7.14
CA MET A 1 -23.70 -18.89 -7.25
C MET A 1 -22.36 -18.51 -6.64
N SER A 2 -21.50 -17.90 -7.45
CA SER A 2 -20.04 -17.82 -7.31
C SER A 2 -19.56 -16.69 -6.37
N VAL A 3 -20.12 -16.56 -5.17
CA VAL A 3 -19.70 -15.49 -4.23
C VAL A 3 -18.33 -15.79 -3.60
N LYS A 4 -18.02 -17.07 -3.38
CA LYS A 4 -16.75 -17.51 -2.77
C LYS A 4 -15.50 -17.13 -3.58
N LYS A 5 -15.64 -16.87 -4.89
CA LYS A 5 -14.53 -16.48 -5.76
C LYS A 5 -14.10 -15.02 -5.62
N HIS A 6 -14.95 -14.16 -5.05
CA HIS A 6 -14.67 -12.72 -4.93
C HIS A 6 -14.12 -12.32 -3.56
N ILE A 7 -14.09 -13.25 -2.60
CA ILE A 7 -13.56 -12.99 -1.25
C ILE A 7 -12.10 -12.54 -1.29
N PRO A 8 -11.18 -13.22 -2.02
CA PRO A 8 -9.79 -12.77 -2.10
C PRO A 8 -9.68 -11.38 -2.72
N ASN A 9 -10.33 -11.18 -3.88
CA ASN A 9 -10.34 -9.88 -4.58
C ASN A 9 -10.81 -8.69 -3.73
N VAL A 10 -11.75 -8.89 -2.80
CA VAL A 10 -12.20 -7.82 -1.89
C VAL A 10 -11.11 -7.50 -0.86
N ILE A 11 -10.38 -8.51 -0.37
CA ILE A 11 -9.28 -8.33 0.57
C ILE A 11 -8.10 -7.62 -0.11
N THR A 12 -7.78 -7.98 -1.35
CA THR A 12 -6.79 -7.26 -2.17
C THR A 12 -7.16 -5.79 -2.36
N LEU A 13 -8.45 -5.52 -2.58
CA LEU A 13 -8.95 -4.15 -2.70
C LEU A 13 -8.81 -3.39 -1.38
N LEU A 14 -8.98 -4.05 -0.23
CA LEU A 14 -8.73 -3.45 1.09
C LEU A 14 -7.25 -3.14 1.30
N ASN A 15 -6.34 -4.03 0.87
CA ASN A 15 -4.90 -3.75 0.88
C ASN A 15 -4.59 -2.49 0.03
N LEU A 16 -5.08 -2.45 -1.20
CA LEU A 16 -4.93 -1.30 -2.10
C LEU A 16 -5.50 -0.01 -1.48
N SER A 17 -6.67 -0.10 -0.85
CA SER A 17 -7.30 1.02 -0.15
C SER A 17 -6.42 1.56 0.96
N ALA A 18 -5.85 0.68 1.79
CA ALA A 18 -4.93 1.04 2.85
C ALA A 18 -3.66 1.72 2.30
N GLY A 19 -3.15 1.25 1.15
CA GLY A 19 -2.05 1.90 0.43
C GLY A 19 -2.39 3.32 -0.03
N ILE A 20 -3.59 3.55 -0.56
CA ILE A 20 -4.04 4.89 -0.96
C ILE A 20 -4.20 5.81 0.26
N PHE A 21 -4.76 5.32 1.37
CA PHE A 21 -4.84 6.10 2.61
C PHE A 21 -3.46 6.44 3.15
N ALA A 22 -2.51 5.51 3.11
CA ALA A 22 -1.13 5.77 3.48
C ALA A 22 -0.51 6.86 2.60
N LEU A 23 -0.78 6.83 1.29
CA LEU A 23 -0.32 7.85 0.34
C LEU A 23 -0.83 9.25 0.71
N ILE A 24 -2.12 9.37 1.04
CA ILE A 24 -2.75 10.64 1.45
C ILE A 24 -2.06 11.19 2.70
N HIS A 25 -1.81 10.34 3.69
CA HIS A 25 -1.12 10.75 4.93
C HIS A 25 0.34 11.12 4.67
N ALA A 26 1.03 10.40 3.78
CA ALA A 26 2.40 10.71 3.37
C ALA A 26 2.48 12.09 2.69
N PHE A 27 1.51 12.44 1.84
CA PHE A 27 1.46 13.77 1.22
C PHE A 27 1.18 14.90 2.21
N ASN A 28 0.40 14.62 3.25
CA ASN A 28 0.10 15.56 4.33
C ASN A 28 1.24 15.70 5.36
N GLY A 29 2.35 14.97 5.22
CA GLY A 29 3.47 14.98 6.16
C GLY A 29 3.23 14.14 7.43
N ASN A 30 2.11 13.44 7.52
CA ASN A 30 1.76 12.58 8.66
C ASN A 30 2.36 11.18 8.48
N TYR A 31 3.69 11.07 8.59
CA TYR A 31 4.42 9.82 8.31
C TYR A 31 4.06 8.67 9.27
N ASN A 32 3.73 8.97 10.54
CA ASN A 32 3.33 7.96 11.52
C ASN A 32 2.00 7.27 11.14
N GLU A 33 1.03 8.05 10.66
CA GLU A 33 -0.25 7.54 10.18
C GLU A 33 -0.06 6.78 8.87
N ALA A 34 0.76 7.31 7.96
CA ALA A 34 1.11 6.62 6.72
C ALA A 34 1.72 5.23 6.98
N PHE A 35 2.66 5.13 7.92
CA PHE A 35 3.27 3.87 8.33
C PHE A 35 2.25 2.90 8.91
N SER A 36 1.37 3.38 9.78
CA SER A 36 0.30 2.57 10.38
C SER A 36 -0.65 2.01 9.30
N CYS A 37 -1.03 2.82 8.32
CA CYS A 37 -1.82 2.38 7.18
C CYS A 37 -1.10 1.33 6.31
N VAL A 38 0.21 1.46 6.08
CA VAL A 38 1.00 0.44 5.36
C VAL A 38 1.03 -0.88 6.14
N CYS A 39 1.23 -0.84 7.46
CA CYS A 39 1.18 -2.05 8.30
C CYS A 39 -0.17 -2.75 8.20
N VAL A 40 -1.27 -2.00 8.17
CA VAL A 40 -2.62 -2.53 7.97
C VAL A 40 -2.77 -3.13 6.56
N GLY A 41 -2.21 -2.49 5.53
CA GLY A 41 -2.20 -3.03 4.16
C GLY A 41 -1.49 -4.38 4.06
N ILE A 42 -0.27 -4.47 4.58
CA ILE A 42 0.52 -5.72 4.62
C ILE A 42 -0.22 -6.83 5.39
N PHE A 43 -0.93 -6.46 6.46
CA PHE A 43 -1.76 -7.41 7.19
C PHE A 43 -2.90 -7.97 6.33
N PHE A 44 -3.59 -7.12 5.56
CA PHE A 44 -4.62 -7.58 4.63
C PHE A 44 -4.06 -8.43 3.49
N ASP A 45 -2.88 -8.11 3.00
CA ASP A 45 -2.21 -8.87 1.95
C ASP A 45 -1.93 -10.32 2.36
N PHE A 46 -1.41 -10.49 3.58
CA PHE A 46 -1.20 -11.82 4.16
C PHE A 46 -2.51 -12.64 4.24
N TRP A 47 -3.61 -11.96 4.56
CA TRP A 47 -4.92 -12.58 4.68
C TRP A 47 -5.55 -12.91 3.31
N ASP A 48 -5.36 -12.08 2.29
CA ASP A 48 -5.74 -12.41 0.90
C ASP A 48 -5.05 -13.71 0.49
N GLY A 49 -3.72 -13.72 0.54
CA GLY A 49 -2.92 -14.87 0.13
C GLY A 49 -3.23 -16.15 0.92
N PHE A 50 -3.67 -16.02 2.18
CA PHE A 50 -4.15 -17.13 3.00
C PHE A 50 -5.50 -17.66 2.51
N PHE A 51 -6.49 -16.80 2.30
CA PHE A 51 -7.82 -17.19 1.81
C PHE A 51 -7.80 -17.69 0.37
N ALA A 52 -6.98 -17.10 -0.50
CA ALA A 52 -6.78 -17.56 -1.88
C ALA A 52 -6.26 -19.00 -1.92
N ARG A 53 -5.31 -19.35 -1.04
CA ARG A 53 -4.79 -20.72 -0.87
C ARG A 53 -5.84 -21.66 -0.28
N LEU A 54 -6.56 -21.23 0.76
CA LEU A 54 -7.58 -22.04 1.44
C LEU A 54 -8.76 -22.38 0.53
N LEU A 55 -9.20 -21.44 -0.30
CA LEU A 55 -10.35 -21.59 -1.18
C LEU A 55 -10.00 -22.24 -2.53
N LYS A 56 -8.72 -22.42 -2.87
CA LYS A 56 -8.24 -22.85 -4.20
C LYS A 56 -8.86 -22.06 -5.35
N VAL A 57 -9.24 -20.81 -5.10
CA VAL A 57 -9.73 -19.90 -6.12
C VAL A 57 -8.67 -18.85 -6.35
N GLN A 58 -7.75 -19.15 -7.27
CA GLN A 58 -6.89 -18.13 -7.85
C GLN A 58 -7.46 -17.77 -9.22
N SER A 59 -7.86 -16.51 -9.39
CA SER A 59 -8.25 -15.98 -10.69
C SER A 59 -7.09 -15.20 -11.29
N PRO A 60 -6.88 -15.22 -12.63
CA PRO A 60 -5.82 -14.45 -13.27
C PRO A 60 -5.91 -12.94 -12.97
N LEU A 61 -7.13 -12.42 -12.82
CA LEU A 61 -7.40 -11.03 -12.46
C LEU A 61 -6.98 -10.74 -11.01
N GLY A 62 -7.33 -11.62 -10.07
CA GLY A 62 -6.96 -11.47 -8.65
C GLY A 62 -5.45 -11.41 -8.45
N VAL A 63 -4.68 -12.24 -9.17
CA VAL A 63 -3.21 -12.22 -9.12
C VAL A 63 -2.63 -10.89 -9.60
N GLN A 64 -3.19 -10.31 -10.68
CA GLN A 64 -2.75 -8.99 -11.14
C GLN A 64 -3.12 -7.88 -10.15
N LEU A 65 -4.27 -8.01 -9.48
CA LEU A 65 -4.75 -7.04 -8.50
C LEU A 65 -3.88 -7.07 -7.22
N ASP A 66 -3.46 -8.27 -6.81
CA ASP A 66 -2.52 -8.53 -5.71
C ASP A 66 -1.18 -7.86 -5.98
N SER A 67 -0.60 -8.11 -7.16
CA SER A 67 0.64 -7.46 -7.58
C SER A 67 0.51 -5.92 -7.67
N LEU A 68 -0.65 -5.40 -8.07
CA LEU A 68 -0.90 -3.96 -8.10
C LEU A 68 -0.98 -3.38 -6.68
N ALA A 69 -1.69 -4.04 -5.77
CA ALA A 69 -1.83 -3.63 -4.37
C ALA A 69 -0.45 -3.61 -3.68
N ASP A 70 0.33 -4.67 -3.87
CA ASP A 70 1.71 -4.77 -3.37
C ASP A 70 2.62 -3.68 -3.93
N MET A 71 2.54 -3.40 -5.23
CA MET A 71 3.32 -2.32 -5.84
C MET A 71 2.99 -0.96 -5.19
N VAL A 72 1.72 -0.70 -4.88
CA VAL A 72 1.30 0.56 -4.26
C VAL A 72 1.78 0.64 -2.81
N THR A 73 1.55 -0.39 -2.00
CA THR A 73 1.89 -0.38 -0.57
C THR A 73 3.38 -0.47 -0.30
N SER A 74 4.11 -1.31 -1.03
CA SER A 74 5.55 -1.54 -0.83
C SER A 74 6.45 -0.69 -1.72
N GLY A 75 5.96 -0.22 -2.86
CA GLY A 75 6.74 0.57 -3.83
C GLY A 75 6.40 2.06 -3.79
N VAL A 76 5.15 2.41 -4.09
CA VAL A 76 4.75 3.81 -4.28
C VAL A 76 4.75 4.58 -2.97
N VAL A 77 4.13 4.05 -1.91
CA VAL A 77 4.03 4.76 -0.63
C VAL A 77 5.43 5.08 -0.06
N PRO A 78 6.38 4.12 0.05
CA PRO A 78 7.72 4.44 0.56
C PRO A 78 8.48 5.42 -0.34
N GLY A 79 8.31 5.32 -1.66
CA GLY A 79 8.90 6.26 -2.63
C GLY A 79 8.40 7.70 -2.42
N VAL A 80 7.09 7.87 -2.21
CA VAL A 80 6.49 9.18 -1.93
C VAL A 80 6.95 9.72 -0.58
N VAL A 81 7.03 8.89 0.45
CA VAL A 81 7.55 9.29 1.77
C VAL A 81 8.99 9.79 1.65
N MET A 82 9.87 9.06 0.97
CA MET A 82 11.24 9.51 0.74
C MET A 82 11.31 10.83 -0.03
N TYR A 83 10.55 10.96 -1.11
CA TYR A 83 10.49 12.20 -1.89
C TYR A 83 10.05 13.38 -1.04
N LYS A 84 9.02 13.22 -0.21
CA LYS A 84 8.54 14.25 0.70
C LYS A 84 9.59 14.63 1.74
N MET A 85 10.27 13.66 2.35
CA MET A 85 11.34 13.93 3.30
C MET A 85 12.51 14.70 2.65
N LEU A 86 12.90 14.33 1.43
CA LEU A 86 13.94 15.04 0.68
C LEU A 86 13.54 16.47 0.33
N ALA A 87 12.30 16.68 -0.13
CA ALA A 87 11.78 18.01 -0.41
C ALA A 87 11.72 18.89 0.85
N ASP A 88 11.31 18.32 1.99
CA ASP A 88 11.24 19.01 3.27
C ASP A 88 12.63 19.49 3.75
N ILE A 89 13.67 18.68 3.50
CA ILE A 89 15.06 19.05 3.81
C ILE A 89 15.51 20.24 2.97
N GLN A 90 15.20 20.25 1.66
CA GLN A 90 15.56 21.37 0.77
C GLN A 90 14.86 22.69 1.18
N GLU A 91 13.63 22.60 1.67
CA GLU A 91 12.85 23.80 2.03
C GLU A 91 13.19 24.34 3.44
N ASN A 92 13.41 23.46 4.42
CA ASN A 92 13.49 23.84 5.84
C ASN A 92 14.89 23.73 6.48
N GLN A 93 15.89 23.21 5.77
CA GLN A 93 17.24 23.04 6.29
C GLN A 93 18.27 23.66 5.32
N PRO A 94 18.48 24.99 5.36
CA PRO A 94 19.36 25.66 4.41
C PRO A 94 20.83 25.20 4.48
N ASP A 95 21.25 24.64 5.62
CA ASP A 95 22.60 24.09 5.81
C ASP A 95 22.89 22.84 4.95
N TYR A 96 21.85 22.20 4.40
CA TYR A 96 21.95 21.00 3.55
C TYR A 96 21.48 21.25 2.12
N ASN A 97 21.26 22.51 1.72
CA ASN A 97 20.93 22.83 0.34
C ASN A 97 22.11 22.54 -0.59
N LEU A 98 21.86 21.72 -1.61
CA LEU A 98 22.87 21.30 -2.60
C LEU A 98 23.18 22.38 -3.67
N THR A 99 22.71 23.61 -3.44
CA THR A 99 22.91 24.83 -4.25
C THR A 99 23.08 26.01 -3.32
#